data_AF-A0A6S9ASR4-F1
#
_entry.id   AF-A0A6S9ASR4-F1
#
_cell.length_a   1.000
_cell.length_b   1.000
_cell.length_c   1.000
_cell.angle_alpha   90.00
_cell.angle_beta   90.00
_cell.angle_gamma   90.00
#
_symmetry.space_group_name_H-M   'P 1'
#
loop_
_entity.id
_entity.type
_entity.pdbx_description
1 polymer ?
#
loop_
_entity_poly.entity_id
_entity_poly.type
_entity_poly.pdbx_seq_one_letter_code
_entity_poly.pdbx_strand_id
1 'polypeptide(L)'
;MRNRRFQNLIMLPDDFTPSSHDIICGKGKDCYDHKGNRWFRHIVSFYVDGYIAAKDSKFKKSKIVSDIFNKIRRYLGRNNGFVSRDRKNGNWCQVCAAKAREKIGHELRVAVSNRKKKAEKAKMLAHEVQKFRRLYEMQQAIFAELKSKSDMEMVLEDEKEIDEIQCIMEEDDAFLNIDDMEILYMLGIE
;
A
#
# COMPACT_ATOMS: atom_id res chain seq x y z
N MET A 1 -1.99 21.12 -33.51
CA MET A 1 -0.88 20.24 -33.10
C MET A 1 -1.44 18.93 -32.52
N ARG A 2 -1.30 17.80 -33.20
CA ARG A 2 -1.79 16.50 -32.70
C ARG A 2 -0.93 16.08 -31.51
N ASN A 3 -1.54 16.02 -30.32
CA ASN A 3 -0.91 15.66 -29.06
C ASN A 3 -0.30 14.25 -29.19
N ARG A 4 1.02 14.13 -29.31
CA ARG A 4 1.76 12.87 -29.55
C ARG A 4 1.58 11.81 -28.46
N ARG A 5 0.90 12.14 -27.35
CA ARG A 5 0.52 11.19 -26.28
C ARG A 5 -0.43 10.08 -26.74
N PHE A 6 -1.07 10.19 -27.90
CA PHE A 6 -2.05 9.19 -28.40
C PHE A 6 -1.59 8.37 -29.59
N GLN A 7 -0.35 8.54 -30.06
CA GLN A 7 0.17 7.68 -31.13
C GLN A 7 0.50 6.31 -30.53
N ASN A 8 -0.11 5.25 -31.07
CA ASN A 8 0.07 3.83 -30.73
C ASN A 8 -0.89 3.26 -29.67
N LEU A 9 -2.19 3.49 -29.83
CA LEU A 9 -3.23 2.63 -29.26
C LEU A 9 -3.79 1.77 -30.39
N ILE A 10 -3.87 0.46 -30.21
CA ILE A 10 -4.52 -0.44 -31.17
C ILE A 10 -5.98 -0.53 -30.73
N MET A 11 -6.91 -0.14 -31.60
CA MET A 11 -8.34 -0.21 -31.27
C MET A 11 -8.75 -1.68 -31.15
N LEU A 12 -9.53 -2.00 -30.12
CA LEU A 12 -10.12 -3.31 -29.95
C LEU A 12 -11.51 -3.35 -30.60
N PRO A 13 -12.05 -4.55 -30.87
CA PRO A 13 -13.41 -4.71 -31.37
C PRO A 13 -14.45 -3.96 -30.52
N ASP A 14 -15.54 -3.51 -31.14
CA ASP A 14 -16.58 -2.72 -30.46
C ASP A 14 -17.32 -3.50 -29.36
N ASP A 15 -17.34 -4.83 -29.46
CA ASP A 15 -17.88 -5.76 -28.46
C ASP A 15 -16.86 -6.11 -27.35
N PHE A 16 -15.65 -5.58 -27.41
CA PHE A 16 -14.64 -5.86 -26.41
C PHE A 16 -15.05 -5.31 -25.04
N THR A 17 -15.07 -6.20 -24.06
CA THR A 17 -15.23 -5.84 -22.65
C THR A 17 -14.01 -6.37 -21.87
N PRO A 18 -13.35 -5.54 -21.04
CA PRO A 18 -12.24 -5.99 -20.21
C PRO A 18 -12.66 -7.17 -19.33
N SER A 19 -11.87 -8.23 -19.39
CA SER A 19 -11.98 -9.35 -18.47
C SER A 19 -11.54 -8.93 -17.06
N SER A 20 -11.90 -9.73 -16.05
CA SER A 20 -11.48 -9.51 -14.67
C SER A 20 -9.96 -9.53 -14.47
N HIS A 21 -9.20 -10.03 -15.46
CA HIS A 21 -7.73 -10.08 -15.43
C HIS A 21 -7.07 -8.92 -16.18
N ASP A 22 -7.83 -8.14 -16.95
CA ASP A 22 -7.28 -7.02 -17.71
C ASP A 22 -6.96 -5.83 -16.81
N ILE A 23 -5.83 -5.21 -17.08
CA ILE A 23 -5.35 -4.04 -16.36
C ILE A 23 -5.84 -2.79 -17.08
N ILE A 24 -6.73 -2.07 -16.42
CA ILE A 24 -7.33 -0.85 -16.96
C ILE A 24 -6.41 0.35 -16.66
N CYS A 25 -5.86 0.90 -17.72
CA CYS A 25 -5.12 2.16 -17.76
C CYS A 25 -6.12 3.33 -17.82
N GLY A 26 -6.62 3.73 -16.65
CA GLY A 26 -7.53 4.85 -16.50
C GLY A 26 -7.33 5.59 -15.17
N LYS A 27 -8.15 6.61 -14.93
CA LYS A 27 -8.25 7.31 -13.65
C LYS A 27 -9.65 7.08 -13.09
N GLY A 28 -9.79 7.13 -11.76
CA GLY A 28 -11.07 6.99 -11.08
C GLY A 28 -11.18 5.70 -10.26
N LYS A 29 -12.21 5.66 -9.41
CA LYS A 29 -12.45 4.57 -8.44
C LYS A 29 -12.68 3.23 -9.14
N ASP A 30 -13.51 3.20 -10.17
CA ASP A 30 -13.83 1.96 -10.90
C ASP A 30 -12.59 1.31 -11.53
N CYS A 31 -11.68 2.13 -12.07
CA CYS A 31 -10.39 1.64 -12.56
C CYS A 31 -9.50 1.14 -11.43
N TYR A 32 -9.47 1.83 -10.29
CA TYR A 32 -8.65 1.45 -9.15
C TYR A 32 -9.11 0.13 -8.52
N ASP A 33 -10.43 -0.05 -8.40
CA ASP A 33 -11.09 -1.22 -7.80
C ASP A 33 -11.32 -2.36 -8.78
N HIS A 34 -10.93 -2.22 -10.05
CA HIS A 34 -10.98 -3.33 -10.99
C HIS A 34 -10.11 -4.51 -10.50
N LYS A 35 -10.60 -5.76 -10.63
CA LYS A 35 -9.90 -6.96 -10.15
C LYS A 35 -8.50 -7.08 -10.75
N GLY A 36 -8.34 -6.81 -12.04
CA GLY A 36 -7.04 -6.82 -12.71
C GLY A 36 -6.09 -5.74 -12.17
N ASN A 37 -6.60 -4.59 -11.75
CA ASN A 37 -5.79 -3.52 -11.16
C ASN A 37 -5.39 -3.82 -9.72
N ARG A 38 -6.23 -4.52 -8.93
CA ARG A 38 -5.84 -5.04 -7.61
C ARG A 38 -4.72 -6.06 -7.74
N TRP A 39 -4.90 -7.06 -8.61
CA TRP A 39 -3.88 -8.08 -8.90
C TRP A 39 -2.57 -7.45 -9.40
N PHE A 40 -2.67 -6.47 -10.30
CA PHE A 40 -1.51 -5.72 -10.78
C PHE A 40 -0.74 -5.02 -9.65
N ARG A 41 -1.44 -4.34 -8.72
CA ARG A 41 -0.80 -3.71 -7.56
C ARG A 41 -0.11 -4.74 -6.65
N HIS A 42 -0.70 -5.92 -6.50
CA HIS A 42 -0.11 -7.02 -5.75
C HIS A 42 1.14 -7.58 -6.45
N ILE A 43 1.16 -7.69 -7.79
CA ILE A 43 2.41 -8.02 -8.50
C ILE A 43 3.47 -6.96 -8.25
N VAL A 44 3.10 -5.68 -8.37
CA VAL A 44 4.05 -4.58 -8.19
C VAL A 44 4.67 -4.60 -6.79
N SER A 45 3.92 -4.93 -5.73
CA SER A 45 4.44 -4.93 -4.35
C SER A 45 5.64 -5.86 -4.16
N PHE A 46 5.69 -7.02 -4.82
CA PHE A 46 6.85 -7.93 -4.75
C PHE A 46 8.14 -7.37 -5.34
N TYR A 47 8.07 -6.32 -6.17
CA TYR A 47 9.24 -5.72 -6.82
C TYR A 47 9.67 -4.41 -6.17
N VAL A 48 8.92 -3.90 -5.18
CA VAL A 48 9.19 -2.59 -4.59
C VAL A 48 10.53 -2.58 -3.88
N ASP A 49 10.89 -3.62 -3.14
CA ASP A 49 12.16 -3.69 -2.40
C ASP A 49 13.36 -3.68 -3.34
N GLY A 50 13.33 -4.50 -4.39
CA GLY A 50 14.34 -4.47 -5.45
C GLY A 50 14.41 -3.11 -6.15
N TYR A 51 13.28 -2.42 -6.32
CA TYR A 51 13.23 -1.09 -6.95
C TYR A 51 13.80 0.00 -6.04
N ILE A 52 13.59 -0.09 -4.72
CA ILE A 52 14.19 0.79 -3.71
C ILE A 52 15.70 0.56 -3.66
N ALA A 53 16.15 -0.70 -3.59
CA ALA A 53 17.56 -1.07 -3.61
C ALA A 53 18.30 -0.59 -4.88
N ALA A 54 17.58 -0.51 -6.00
CA ALA A 54 18.07 0.04 -7.26
C ALA A 54 18.13 1.59 -7.30
N LYS A 55 18.13 2.29 -6.16
CA LYS A 55 18.04 3.77 -6.09
C LYS A 55 19.06 4.48 -7.01
N ASP A 56 20.29 3.97 -7.07
CA ASP A 56 21.43 4.58 -7.76
C ASP A 56 21.58 4.15 -9.23
N SER A 57 20.74 3.24 -9.73
CA SER A 57 20.85 2.72 -11.10
C SER A 57 19.55 2.82 -11.87
N LYS A 58 19.50 3.78 -12.79
CA LYS A 58 18.40 3.92 -13.77
C LYS A 58 18.23 2.65 -14.61
N PHE A 59 19.33 1.99 -14.96
CA PHE A 59 19.32 0.73 -15.70
C PHE A 59 18.62 -0.39 -14.91
N LYS A 60 18.99 -0.60 -13.64
CA LYS A 60 18.34 -1.61 -12.77
C LYS A 60 16.85 -1.33 -12.61
N LYS A 61 16.45 -0.07 -12.40
CA LYS A 61 15.03 0.32 -12.35
C LYS A 61 14.27 0.00 -13.63
N SER A 62 14.87 0.31 -14.79
CA SER A 62 14.30 -0.01 -16.10
C SER A 62 14.16 -1.52 -16.33
N LYS A 63 15.15 -2.30 -15.87
CA LYS A 63 15.11 -3.77 -15.91
C LYS A 63 13.94 -4.32 -15.08
N ILE A 64 13.77 -3.85 -13.83
CA ILE A 64 12.64 -4.24 -12.97
C ILE A 64 11.29 -3.95 -13.64
N VAL A 65 11.12 -2.76 -14.22
CA VAL A 65 9.89 -2.41 -14.95
C VAL A 65 9.65 -3.36 -16.13
N SER A 66 10.72 -3.71 -16.85
CA SER A 66 10.65 -4.65 -17.97
C SER A 66 10.33 -6.08 -17.53
N ASP A 67 10.88 -6.52 -16.40
CA ASP A 67 10.63 -7.83 -15.82
C ASP A 67 9.16 -7.97 -15.39
N ILE A 68 8.60 -6.96 -14.72
CA ILE A 68 7.17 -6.90 -14.37
C ILE A 68 6.32 -6.96 -15.64
N PHE A 69 6.62 -6.12 -16.64
CA PHE A 69 5.87 -6.11 -17.90
C PHE A 69 5.89 -7.48 -18.58
N ASN A 70 7.05 -8.12 -18.65
CA ASN A 70 7.20 -9.44 -19.25
C ASN A 70 6.45 -10.52 -18.44
N LYS A 71 6.45 -10.44 -17.11
CA LYS A 71 5.71 -11.35 -16.22
C LYS A 71 4.19 -11.25 -16.46
N ILE A 72 3.67 -10.02 -16.48
CA ILE A 72 2.24 -9.76 -16.75
C ILE A 72 1.86 -10.25 -18.15
N ARG A 73 2.67 -9.91 -19.16
CA ARG A 73 2.44 -10.32 -20.55
C ARG A 73 2.41 -11.84 -20.71
N ARG A 74 3.32 -12.57 -20.05
CA ARG A 74 3.36 -14.05 -20.07
C ARG A 74 2.13 -14.66 -19.42
N TYR A 75 1.66 -14.08 -18.31
CA TYR A 75 0.51 -14.60 -17.58
C TYR A 75 -0.81 -14.35 -18.32
N LEU A 76 -0.99 -13.15 -18.89
CA LEU A 76 -2.26 -12.77 -19.52
C LEU A 76 -2.36 -13.20 -20.99
N GLY A 77 -1.23 -13.39 -21.67
CA GLY A 77 -1.12 -13.92 -23.04
C GLY A 77 -1.69 -13.01 -24.14
N ARG A 78 -2.93 -12.54 -23.98
CA ARG A 78 -3.67 -11.67 -24.90
C ARG A 78 -3.34 -10.21 -24.66
N ASN A 79 -3.17 -9.48 -25.75
CA ASN A 79 -3.12 -8.01 -25.79
C ASN A 79 -2.17 -7.33 -24.79
N ASN A 80 -1.11 -8.00 -24.32
CA ASN A 80 -0.21 -7.58 -23.24
C ASN A 80 -0.87 -7.32 -21.87
N GLY A 81 -2.19 -7.51 -21.75
CA GLY A 81 -2.94 -7.37 -20.51
C GLY A 81 -3.29 -5.94 -20.11
N PHE A 82 -2.89 -4.91 -20.88
CA PHE A 82 -3.19 -3.52 -20.57
C PHE A 82 -4.17 -2.93 -21.58
N VAL A 83 -5.29 -2.42 -21.08
CA VAL A 83 -6.34 -1.78 -21.88
C VAL A 83 -6.63 -0.38 -21.37
N SER A 84 -7.08 0.51 -22.24
CA SER A 84 -7.48 1.86 -21.88
C SER A 84 -8.75 2.23 -22.62
N ARG A 85 -9.62 2.99 -21.98
CA ARG A 85 -10.83 3.50 -22.62
C ARG A 85 -10.51 4.83 -23.30
N ASP A 86 -10.76 4.92 -24.60
CA ASP A 86 -10.61 6.18 -25.32
C ASP A 86 -11.65 7.18 -24.82
N ARG A 87 -11.19 8.41 -24.53
CA ARG A 87 -12.04 9.48 -24.02
C ARG A 87 -12.95 10.07 -25.08
N LYS A 88 -12.58 9.94 -26.35
CA LYS A 88 -13.34 10.53 -27.46
C LYS A 88 -14.52 9.66 -27.85
N ASN A 89 -14.26 8.38 -28.07
CA ASN A 89 -15.24 7.46 -28.64
C ASN A 89 -15.82 6.51 -27.59
N GLY A 90 -15.22 6.41 -26.39
CA GLY A 90 -15.65 5.48 -25.35
C GLY A 90 -15.20 4.03 -25.58
N ASN A 91 -14.58 3.73 -26.73
CA ASN A 91 -14.13 2.40 -27.12
C ASN A 91 -12.89 1.96 -26.33
N TRP A 92 -12.72 0.65 -26.21
CA TRP A 92 -11.54 0.05 -25.61
C TRP A 92 -10.38 -0.03 -26.60
N CYS A 93 -9.19 0.28 -26.11
CA CYS A 93 -7.96 0.24 -26.87
C CYS A 93 -6.91 -0.55 -26.11
N GLN A 94 -6.14 -1.35 -26.85
CA GLN A 94 -4.93 -1.94 -26.34
C GLN A 94 -3.85 -0.88 -26.12
N VAL A 95 -3.20 -0.95 -24.97
CA VAL A 95 -2.14 -0.03 -24.58
C VAL A 95 -0.81 -0.53 -25.13
N CYS A 96 0.00 0.36 -25.73
CA CYS A 96 1.34 -0.02 -26.19
C CYS A 96 2.28 -0.35 -25.02
N ALA A 97 3.31 -1.15 -25.30
CA ALA A 97 4.30 -1.55 -24.29
C ALA A 97 4.97 -0.36 -23.59
N ALA A 98 5.21 0.75 -24.29
CA ALA A 98 5.79 1.95 -23.70
C ALA A 98 4.89 2.55 -22.60
N LYS A 99 3.59 2.70 -22.88
CA LYS A 99 2.60 3.20 -21.90
C LYS A 99 2.37 2.21 -20.77
N ALA A 100 2.37 0.92 -21.05
CA ALA A 100 2.26 -0.10 -20.01
C ALA A 100 3.44 -0.03 -19.03
N ARG A 101 4.67 0.11 -19.54
CA ARG A 101 5.87 0.33 -18.71
C ARG A 101 5.82 1.63 -17.93
N GLU A 102 5.28 2.70 -18.52
CA GLU A 102 5.07 3.97 -17.81
C GLU A 102 4.10 3.79 -16.64
N LYS A 103 2.98 3.08 -16.84
CA LYS A 103 2.04 2.73 -15.77
C LYS A 103 2.71 1.92 -14.67
N ILE A 104 3.49 0.90 -15.01
CA ILE A 104 4.27 0.10 -14.04
C ILE A 104 5.21 0.99 -13.24
N GLY A 105 5.99 1.85 -13.91
CA GLY A 105 6.90 2.77 -13.23
C GLY A 105 6.17 3.76 -12.33
N HIS A 106 4.99 4.21 -12.72
CA HIS A 106 4.13 5.05 -11.89
C HIS A 106 3.68 4.30 -10.63
N GLU A 107 3.12 3.10 -10.76
CA GLU A 107 2.69 2.31 -9.59
C GLU A 107 3.84 2.00 -8.64
N LEU A 108 5.04 1.69 -9.15
CA LEU A 108 6.23 1.48 -8.31
C LEU A 108 6.55 2.73 -7.48
N ARG A 109 6.53 3.92 -8.09
CA ARG A 109 6.77 5.17 -7.36
C ARG A 109 5.68 5.45 -6.32
N VAL A 110 4.42 5.21 -6.67
CA VAL A 110 3.29 5.35 -5.73
C VAL A 110 3.44 4.38 -4.57
N ALA A 111 3.80 3.12 -4.82
CA ALA A 111 4.01 2.11 -3.79
C ALA A 111 5.13 2.51 -2.83
N VAL A 112 6.27 3.01 -3.35
CA VAL A 112 7.37 3.54 -2.52
C VAL A 112 6.91 4.72 -1.67
N SER A 113 6.21 5.70 -2.26
CA SER A 113 5.69 6.85 -1.51
C SER A 113 4.69 6.44 -0.43
N ASN A 114 3.84 5.45 -0.71
CA ASN A 114 2.87 4.95 0.26
C ASN A 114 3.55 4.20 1.40
N ARG A 115 4.57 3.39 1.13
CA ARG A 115 5.38 2.73 2.18
C ARG A 115 6.02 3.76 3.12
N LYS A 116 6.61 4.82 2.57
CA LYS A 116 7.17 5.92 3.38
C LYS A 116 6.11 6.59 4.26
N LYS A 117 4.95 6.92 3.69
CA LYS A 117 3.85 7.54 4.46
C LYS A 117 3.34 6.62 5.58
N LYS A 118 3.27 5.31 5.33
CA LYS A 118 2.89 4.33 6.37
C LYS A 118 3.92 4.28 7.48
N ALA A 119 5.21 4.21 7.14
CA ALA A 119 6.29 4.19 8.12
C ALA A 119 6.28 5.44 9.02
N GLU A 120 6.09 6.63 8.45
CA GLU A 120 6.02 7.86 9.25
C GLU A 120 4.78 7.89 10.16
N LYS A 121 3.62 7.38 9.69
CA LYS A 121 2.44 7.23 10.55
C LYS A 121 2.66 6.24 11.68
N ALA A 122 3.29 5.10 11.40
CA ALA A 122 3.62 4.09 12.42
C ALA A 122 4.55 4.67 13.50
N LYS A 123 5.57 5.44 13.10
CA LYS A 123 6.45 6.15 14.05
C LYS A 123 5.70 7.13 14.93
N MET A 124 4.82 7.96 14.35
CA MET A 124 4.01 8.91 15.11
C MET A 124 3.11 8.19 16.12
N LEU A 125 2.43 7.12 15.68
CA LEU A 125 1.57 6.32 16.56
C LEU A 125 2.37 5.66 17.69
N ALA A 126 3.53 5.07 17.38
CA ALA A 126 4.40 4.46 18.38
C ALA A 126 4.87 5.49 19.43
N HIS A 127 5.20 6.71 19.00
CA HIS A 127 5.55 7.80 19.92
C HIS A 127 4.38 8.19 20.84
N GLU A 128 3.17 8.27 20.29
CA GLU A 128 1.96 8.61 21.04
C GLU A 128 1.62 7.51 22.07
N VAL A 129 1.67 6.24 21.66
CA VAL A 129 1.49 5.09 22.55
C VAL A 129 2.52 5.09 23.68
N GLN A 130 3.79 5.36 23.38
CA GLN A 130 4.83 5.43 24.40
C GLN A 130 4.59 6.58 25.40
N LYS A 131 4.09 7.72 24.93
CA LYS A 131 3.72 8.85 25.79
C LYS A 131 2.57 8.49 26.73
N PHE A 132 1.49 7.90 26.19
CA PHE A 132 0.34 7.46 27.00
C PHE A 132 0.75 6.42 28.04
N ARG A 133 1.59 5.45 27.66
CA ARG A 133 2.14 4.45 28.58
C ARG A 133 2.88 5.09 29.76
N ARG A 134 3.77 6.04 29.51
CA ARG A 134 4.50 6.75 30.59
C ARG A 134 3.57 7.52 31.51
N LEU A 135 2.53 8.16 30.97
CA LEU A 135 1.55 8.89 31.78
C LEU A 135 0.76 7.93 32.69
N TYR A 136 0.37 6.78 32.16
CA TYR A 136 -0.32 5.76 32.93
C TYR A 136 0.56 5.18 34.04
N GLU A 137 1.81 4.83 33.73
CA GLU A 137 2.79 4.36 34.73
C GLU A 137 3.02 5.42 35.83
N MET A 138 3.10 6.71 35.47
CA MET A 138 3.23 7.81 36.43
C MET A 138 1.98 7.96 37.30
N GLN A 139 0.78 7.85 36.72
CA GLN A 139 -0.49 7.92 37.44
C GLN A 139 -0.61 6.77 38.44
N GLN A 140 -0.29 5.53 38.03
CA GLN A 140 -0.28 4.37 38.92
C GLN A 140 0.70 4.54 40.09
N ALA A 141 1.90 5.07 39.83
CA ALA A 141 2.88 5.34 40.89
C ALA A 141 2.36 6.36 41.91
N ILE A 142 1.72 7.44 41.45
CA ILE A 142 1.11 8.46 42.32
C ILE A 142 0.00 7.84 43.18
N PHE A 143 -0.90 7.06 42.58
CA PHE A 143 -1.98 6.40 43.33
C PHE A 143 -1.46 5.39 44.35
N ALA A 144 -0.44 4.61 44.01
CA ALA A 144 0.20 3.69 44.95
C ALA A 144 0.80 4.43 46.14
N GLU A 145 1.46 5.57 45.91
CA GLU A 145 2.03 6.41 46.96
C GLU A 145 0.95 7.02 47.86
N LEU A 146 -0.13 7.55 47.27
CA LEU A 146 -1.28 8.08 48.00
C LEU A 146 -1.95 6.99 48.86
N LYS A 147 -2.16 5.79 48.30
CA LYS A 147 -2.73 4.64 49.01
C LYS A 147 -1.87 4.18 50.19
N SER A 148 -0.54 4.33 50.11
CA SER A 148 0.35 4.05 51.25
C SER A 148 0.31 5.11 52.35
N LYS A 149 -0.08 6.34 52.01
CA LYS A 149 -0.11 7.50 52.93
C LYS A 149 -1.49 7.73 53.56
N SER A 150 -2.55 7.22 52.95
CA SER A 150 -3.91 7.27 53.48
C SER A 150 -4.52 5.88 53.55
N ASP A 151 -4.83 5.40 54.76
CA ASP A 151 -5.84 4.36 54.95
C ASP A 151 -7.22 4.94 54.57
N MET A 152 -7.52 5.02 53.28
CA MET A 152 -8.85 5.37 52.78
C MET A 152 -9.24 4.40 51.66
N GLU A 153 -10.16 3.51 52.02
CA GLU A 153 -10.85 2.56 51.15
C GLU A 153 -11.91 3.27 50.29
N MET A 154 -12.22 2.70 49.11
CA MET A 154 -13.25 3.01 48.08
C MET A 154 -12.71 3.54 46.74
N VAL A 155 -13.18 3.15 45.55
CA VAL A 155 -14.15 2.15 45.06
C VAL A 155 -13.60 1.70 43.69
N LEU A 156 -13.59 0.39 43.44
CA LEU A 156 -13.34 -0.21 42.13
C LEU A 156 -14.67 -0.38 41.41
N GLU A 157 -15.04 0.56 40.55
CA GLU A 157 -16.02 0.32 39.49
C GLU A 157 -15.47 0.99 38.24
N ASP A 158 -15.01 0.14 37.30
CA ASP A 158 -14.73 0.40 35.86
C ASP A 158 -13.55 -0.46 35.32
N GLU A 159 -13.14 -1.53 36.01
CA GLU A 159 -12.21 -2.53 35.48
C GLU A 159 -12.73 -3.23 34.19
N LYS A 160 -14.02 -3.11 33.87
CA LYS A 160 -14.60 -3.68 32.64
C LYS A 160 -14.24 -2.92 31.36
N GLU A 161 -13.87 -1.64 31.43
CA GLU A 161 -13.52 -0.86 30.22
C GLU A 161 -12.07 -1.10 29.76
N ILE A 162 -11.18 -1.52 30.67
CA ILE A 162 -9.77 -1.77 30.35
C ILE A 162 -9.58 -3.14 29.68
N ASP A 163 -10.35 -4.16 30.10
CA ASP A 163 -10.30 -5.49 29.47
C ASP A 163 -10.84 -5.47 28.03
N GLU A 164 -11.82 -4.62 27.70
CA GLU A 164 -12.26 -4.43 26.32
C GLU A 164 -11.16 -3.78 25.45
N ILE A 165 -10.38 -2.84 25.99
CA ILE A 165 -9.26 -2.21 25.27
C ILE A 165 -8.10 -3.19 25.07
N GLN A 166 -7.79 -4.03 26.07
CA GLN A 166 -6.74 -5.04 25.96
C GLN A 166 -7.12 -6.15 24.97
N CYS A 167 -8.39 -6.52 24.90
CA CYS A 167 -8.91 -7.47 23.92
C CYS A 167 -8.88 -6.91 22.49
N ILE A 168 -9.14 -5.60 22.30
CA ILE A 168 -8.98 -4.93 21.00
C ILE A 168 -7.50 -4.90 20.56
N MET A 169 -6.57 -4.72 21.50
CA MET A 169 -5.14 -4.73 21.19
C MET A 169 -4.62 -6.13 20.80
N GLU A 170 -5.17 -7.20 21.37
CA GLU A 170 -4.76 -8.57 21.08
C GLU A 170 -5.42 -9.14 19.79
N GLU A 171 -6.61 -8.67 19.39
CA GLU A 171 -7.23 -9.08 18.12
C GLU A 171 -6.68 -8.33 16.90
N ASP A 172 -6.13 -7.11 17.07
CA ASP A 172 -5.49 -6.33 16.01
C ASP A 172 -3.96 -6.54 15.89
N ASP A 173 -3.37 -7.46 16.67
CA ASP A 173 -1.98 -7.92 16.45
C ASP A 173 -1.81 -8.72 15.14
N ALA A 174 -2.90 -9.00 14.43
CA ALA A 174 -2.89 -9.41 13.02
C ALA A 174 -2.70 -8.24 12.03
N PHE A 175 -2.70 -6.99 12.49
CA PHE A 175 -2.66 -5.78 11.65
C PHE A 175 -1.29 -5.11 11.52
N LEU A 176 -0.35 -5.38 12.44
CA LEU A 176 1.07 -5.29 12.13
C LEU A 176 1.43 -6.56 11.36
N ASN A 177 1.14 -6.54 10.05
CA ASN A 177 1.66 -7.56 9.14
C ASN A 177 3.14 -7.75 9.45
N ILE A 178 3.60 -9.00 9.43
CA ILE A 178 5.01 -9.39 9.60
C ILE A 178 5.96 -8.49 8.77
N ASP A 179 5.48 -7.95 7.64
CA ASP A 179 6.14 -6.95 6.80
C ASP A 179 6.49 -5.61 7.51
N ASP A 180 5.71 -5.14 8.48
CA ASP A 180 5.91 -3.85 9.16
C ASP A 180 7.02 -3.91 10.22
N MET A 181 7.22 -5.06 10.87
CA MET A 181 8.39 -5.33 11.72
C MET A 181 9.66 -5.48 10.87
N GLU A 182 9.55 -6.07 9.68
CA GLU A 182 10.65 -6.16 8.72
C GLU A 182 11.06 -4.77 8.18
N ILE A 183 10.11 -3.85 8.02
CA ILE A 183 10.37 -2.45 7.62
C ILE A 183 11.12 -1.66 8.71
N LEU A 184 10.81 -1.88 9.99
CA LEU A 184 11.54 -1.26 11.11
C LEU A 184 12.98 -1.79 11.19
N TYR A 185 13.16 -3.11 11.06
CA TYR A 185 14.47 -3.75 11.05
C TYR A 185 15.34 -3.34 9.83
N MET A 186 14.72 -3.17 8.65
CA MET A 186 15.39 -2.73 7.42
C MET A 186 15.78 -1.25 7.43
N LEU A 187 15.21 -0.43 8.32
CA LEU A 187 15.53 1.00 8.46
C LEU A 187 16.58 1.29 9.53
N GLY A 188 17.08 0.28 10.25
CA GLY A 188 18.18 0.43 11.23
C GLY A 188 17.83 1.35 12.39
N ILE A 189 16.55 1.40 12.79
CA ILE A 189 16.10 2.13 13.96
C ILE A 189 15.90 1.07 15.05
N GLU A 190 16.88 0.96 15.94
CA GLU A 190 16.78 0.22 17.20
C GLU A 190 15.76 0.86 18.16
#